data_AF-A0A5E7Y504-F1
#
_entry.id   AF-A0A5E7Y504-F1
#
_cell.length_a   1.000
_cell.length_b   1.000
_cell.length_c   1.000
_cell.angle_alpha   90.00
_cell.angle_beta   90.00
_cell.angle_gamma   90.00
#
_symmetry.space_group_name_H-M   'P 1'
#
loop_
_entity.id
_entity.type
_entity.pdbx_description
1 polymer ?
#
loop_
_entity_poly.entity_id
_entity_poly.type
_entity_poly.pdbx_seq_one_letter_code
_entity_poly.pdbx_strand_id
1 'polypeptide(L)'
;MNTFLAGLVSWVLVPVAVAKGLGVRRIVPRLPPPRGRPMGQVGQGSAEIRILVVGDSSAAGVGADRIEDTLGPQLAAILGKSTGKTVAWRNAGANSAIAAQVRDHMVPHIEERDFTHVILAVGTNDAKNFVTRSAFKKGFGGLLYALHARWPEASVYWSPVVAMADVPALPPSLAYILGLRAQIINAIGTQLCRERTATPLDPLPIEGAEGFAIDGFHANALGYRHWAEHIARIILAETPAPSSSQKSE
;
A
#
# COMPACT_ATOMS: atom_id res chain seq x y z
N MET A 1 13.70 -10.21 17.55
CA MET A 1 14.00 -11.51 16.89
C MET A 1 14.55 -11.25 15.49
N ASN A 2 15.61 -11.93 15.04
CA ASN A 2 16.10 -11.75 13.67
C ASN A 2 15.14 -12.39 12.65
N THR A 3 15.20 -11.95 11.39
CA THR A 3 14.27 -12.42 10.34
C THR A 3 14.38 -13.92 10.03
N PHE A 4 15.52 -14.54 10.30
CA PHE A 4 15.73 -15.98 10.13
C PHE A 4 14.95 -16.79 11.16
N LEU A 5 15.09 -16.47 12.44
CA LEU A 5 14.39 -17.13 13.54
C LEU A 5 12.87 -16.87 13.44
N ALA A 6 12.46 -15.65 13.08
CA ALA A 6 11.07 -15.33 12.78
C ALA A 6 10.51 -16.25 11.67
N GLY A 7 11.32 -16.51 10.64
CA GLY A 7 11.01 -17.45 9.57
C GLY A 7 10.77 -18.86 10.11
N LEU A 8 11.75 -19.41 10.83
CA LEU A 8 11.66 -20.77 11.41
C LEU A 8 10.42 -20.92 12.32
N VAL A 9 10.23 -20.00 13.27
CA VAL A 9 9.08 -20.02 14.18
C VAL A 9 7.78 -19.94 13.41
N SER A 10 7.67 -19.03 12.43
CA SER A 10 6.44 -18.90 11.64
C SER A 10 6.09 -20.17 10.87
N TRP A 11 7.09 -20.89 10.33
CA TRP A 11 6.88 -22.13 9.59
C TRP A 11 6.42 -23.28 10.50
N VAL A 12 6.99 -23.40 11.69
CA VAL A 12 6.54 -24.38 12.70
C VAL A 12 5.08 -24.13 13.10
N LEU A 13 4.66 -22.86 13.14
CA LEU A 13 3.32 -22.45 13.54
C LEU A 13 2.29 -22.43 12.39
N VAL A 14 2.64 -22.89 11.17
CA VAL A 14 1.70 -22.95 10.04
C VAL A 14 0.41 -23.72 10.37
N PRO A 15 0.41 -24.88 11.04
CA PRO A 15 -0.84 -25.57 11.38
C PRO A 15 -1.78 -24.70 12.23
N VAL A 16 -1.23 -23.94 13.18
CA VAL A 16 -1.99 -22.99 14.00
C VAL A 16 -2.51 -21.84 13.14
N ALA A 17 -1.68 -21.30 12.25
CA ALA A 17 -2.07 -20.22 11.34
C ALA A 17 -3.22 -20.65 10.42
N VAL A 18 -3.16 -21.87 9.87
CA VAL A 18 -4.23 -22.43 9.02
C VAL A 18 -5.52 -22.61 9.81
N ALA A 19 -5.45 -23.24 10.98
CA ALA A 19 -6.65 -23.48 11.80
C ALA A 19 -7.33 -22.16 12.21
N LYS A 20 -6.56 -21.19 12.72
CA LYS A 20 -7.08 -19.87 13.11
C LYS A 20 -7.53 -19.04 11.92
N GLY A 21 -6.79 -19.06 10.82
CA GLY A 21 -7.12 -18.35 9.58
C GLY A 21 -8.40 -18.86 8.92
N LEU A 22 -8.65 -20.17 8.95
CA LEU A 22 -9.93 -20.74 8.53
C LEU A 22 -11.09 -20.30 9.42
N GLY A 23 -10.87 -20.18 10.73
CA GLY A 23 -11.85 -19.61 11.66
C GLY A 23 -12.21 -18.17 11.30
N VAL A 24 -11.20 -17.31 11.12
CA VAL A 24 -11.39 -15.91 10.70
C VAL A 24 -12.13 -15.85 9.37
N ARG A 25 -11.72 -16.63 8.36
CA ARG A 25 -12.35 -16.67 7.03
C ARG A 25 -13.83 -17.09 7.05
N ARG A 26 -14.27 -17.83 8.06
CA ARG A 26 -15.68 -18.24 8.21
C ARG A 26 -16.56 -17.13 8.81
N ILE A 27 -15.97 -16.26 9.63
CA ILE A 27 -16.71 -15.25 10.42
C ILE A 27 -16.64 -13.88 9.75
N VAL A 28 -15.50 -13.54 9.16
CA VAL A 28 -15.25 -12.23 8.56
C VAL A 28 -15.99 -12.10 7.22
N PRO A 29 -16.84 -11.06 7.05
CA PRO A 29 -17.55 -10.84 5.80
C PRO A 29 -16.60 -10.54 4.64
N ARG A 30 -16.94 -11.00 3.44
CA ARG A 30 -16.24 -10.58 2.23
C ARG A 30 -16.82 -9.28 1.72
N LEU A 31 -15.98 -8.26 1.60
CA LEU A 31 -16.40 -6.96 1.10
C LEU A 31 -16.23 -6.89 -0.43
N PRO A 32 -17.22 -6.34 -1.15
CA PRO A 32 -17.07 -6.06 -2.57
C PRO A 32 -16.10 -4.89 -2.79
N PRO A 33 -15.61 -4.70 -4.03
CA PRO A 33 -14.96 -3.45 -4.40
C PRO A 33 -15.90 -2.24 -4.20
N PRO A 34 -15.37 -1.06 -3.86
CA PRO A 34 -16.16 0.16 -3.72
C PRO A 34 -16.82 0.59 -5.04
N ARG A 35 -17.93 1.33 -4.93
CA ARG A 35 -18.68 1.86 -6.08
C ARG A 35 -18.00 3.11 -6.64
N GLY A 36 -18.05 3.28 -7.96
CA GLY A 36 -17.52 4.47 -8.65
C GLY A 36 -16.45 4.12 -9.68
N ARG A 37 -15.88 5.14 -10.31
CA ARG A 37 -14.80 4.96 -11.30
C ARG A 37 -13.45 4.98 -10.59
N PRO A 38 -12.53 4.03 -10.85
CA PRO A 38 -11.24 3.93 -10.17
C PRO A 38 -10.20 4.94 -10.70
N MET A 39 -10.65 6.08 -11.22
CA MET A 39 -9.82 7.17 -11.70
C MET A 39 -10.57 8.49 -11.60
N GLY A 40 -9.85 9.58 -11.47
CA GLY A 40 -10.42 10.91 -11.44
C GLY A 40 -9.37 11.99 -11.23
N GLN A 41 -9.84 13.19 -10.92
CA GLN A 41 -8.99 14.36 -10.73
C GLN A 41 -9.58 15.29 -9.67
N VAL A 42 -8.70 15.96 -8.94
CA VAL A 42 -9.01 17.11 -8.09
C VAL A 42 -8.36 18.35 -8.72
N GLY A 43 -9.11 19.43 -8.87
CA GLY A 43 -8.66 20.64 -9.58
C GLY A 43 -9.06 20.67 -11.06
N GLN A 44 -8.70 21.75 -11.75
CA GLN A 44 -9.08 22.03 -13.13
C GLN A 44 -7.86 22.12 -14.06
N GLY A 45 -8.04 21.84 -15.34
CA GLY A 45 -6.94 21.86 -16.31
C GLY A 45 -6.05 20.61 -16.26
N SER A 46 -4.82 20.74 -16.75
CA SER A 46 -3.85 19.64 -16.82
C SER A 46 -3.33 19.28 -15.44
N ALA A 47 -3.31 17.98 -15.13
CA ALA A 47 -2.75 17.49 -13.88
C ALA A 47 -1.21 17.55 -13.87
N GLU A 48 -0.66 18.24 -12.87
CA GLU A 48 0.79 18.27 -12.62
C GLU A 48 1.23 17.08 -11.75
N ILE A 49 0.34 16.63 -10.86
CA ILE A 49 0.55 15.44 -10.03
C ILE A 49 -0.37 14.35 -10.58
N ARG A 50 0.20 13.21 -10.96
CA ARG A 50 -0.52 12.05 -11.51
C ARG A 50 -0.18 10.84 -10.66
N ILE A 51 -1.12 10.42 -9.83
CA ILE A 51 -0.93 9.38 -8.82
C ILE A 51 -1.45 8.05 -9.35
N LEU A 52 -0.62 7.01 -9.25
CA LEU A 52 -1.05 5.62 -9.37
C LEU A 52 -1.00 4.95 -8.01
N VAL A 53 -2.14 4.52 -7.48
CA VAL A 53 -2.19 3.58 -6.36
C VAL A 53 -2.29 2.18 -6.94
N VAL A 54 -1.26 1.35 -6.76
CA VAL A 54 -1.19 0.01 -7.31
C VAL A 54 -0.92 -1.03 -6.23
N GLY A 55 -1.55 -2.21 -6.31
CA GLY A 55 -1.33 -3.25 -5.32
C GLY A 55 -2.46 -4.25 -5.17
N ASP A 56 -2.77 -4.61 -3.93
CA ASP A 56 -3.78 -5.62 -3.62
C ASP A 56 -5.21 -5.05 -3.47
N SER A 57 -6.04 -5.67 -2.62
CA SER A 57 -7.40 -5.19 -2.32
C SER A 57 -7.42 -3.79 -1.71
N SER A 58 -6.34 -3.40 -1.04
CA SER A 58 -6.19 -2.06 -0.45
C SER A 58 -6.06 -0.98 -1.53
N ALA A 59 -5.30 -1.28 -2.59
CA ALA A 59 -5.20 -0.42 -3.77
C ALA A 59 -6.52 -0.37 -4.56
N ALA A 60 -7.32 -1.44 -4.51
CA ALA A 60 -8.67 -1.44 -5.10
C ALA A 60 -9.67 -0.64 -4.26
N GLY A 61 -9.32 -0.32 -3.01
CA GLY A 61 -10.17 0.43 -2.09
C GLY A 61 -11.18 -0.42 -1.33
N VAL A 62 -10.98 -1.75 -1.26
CA VAL A 62 -11.87 -2.64 -0.48
C VAL A 62 -11.94 -2.16 0.96
N GLY A 63 -13.14 -2.16 1.55
CA GLY A 63 -13.41 -1.64 2.88
C GLY A 63 -14.08 -0.25 2.88
N ALA A 64 -13.91 0.53 1.82
CA ALA A 64 -14.71 1.73 1.57
C ALA A 64 -16.00 1.38 0.80
N ASP A 65 -17.03 2.23 0.93
CA ASP A 65 -18.27 2.09 0.15
C ASP A 65 -18.13 2.69 -1.27
N ARG A 66 -17.39 3.79 -1.38
CA ARG A 66 -17.21 4.56 -2.62
C ARG A 66 -15.75 4.76 -2.94
N ILE A 67 -15.40 4.83 -4.23
CA ILE A 67 -14.02 5.05 -4.66
C ILE A 67 -13.50 6.37 -4.08
N GLU A 68 -14.32 7.42 -4.01
CA GLU A 68 -13.91 8.74 -3.49
C GLU A 68 -13.38 8.70 -2.05
N ASP A 69 -13.74 7.67 -1.29
CA ASP A 69 -13.30 7.46 0.10
C ASP A 69 -12.04 6.58 0.21
N THR A 70 -11.42 6.21 -0.91
CA THR A 70 -10.24 5.33 -0.95
C THR A 70 -8.93 6.11 -0.99
N LEU A 71 -7.79 5.40 -0.93
CA LEU A 71 -6.47 6.01 -0.81
C LEU A 71 -6.17 7.06 -1.90
N GLY A 72 -6.38 6.73 -3.18
CA GLY A 72 -6.02 7.59 -4.31
C GLY A 72 -6.70 8.96 -4.28
N PRO A 73 -8.05 9.03 -4.26
CA PRO A 73 -8.77 10.30 -4.21
C PRO A 73 -8.49 11.11 -2.94
N GLN A 74 -8.39 10.44 -1.79
CA GLN A 74 -8.09 11.12 -0.53
C GLN A 74 -6.69 11.74 -0.54
N LEU A 75 -5.70 11.02 -1.07
CA LEU A 75 -4.34 11.54 -1.25
C LEU A 75 -4.32 12.69 -2.26
N ALA A 76 -5.03 12.56 -3.38
CA ALA A 76 -5.14 13.61 -4.38
C ALA A 76 -5.77 14.89 -3.83
N ALA A 77 -6.81 14.76 -3.00
CA ALA A 77 -7.46 15.89 -2.34
C ALA A 77 -6.51 16.61 -1.36
N ILE A 78 -5.75 15.86 -0.57
CA ILE A 78 -4.78 16.43 0.38
C ILE A 78 -3.66 17.15 -0.38
N LEU A 79 -3.04 16.50 -1.37
CA LEU A 79 -1.96 17.09 -2.15
C LEU A 79 -2.45 18.31 -2.96
N GLY A 80 -3.63 18.24 -3.57
CA GLY A 80 -4.21 19.38 -4.29
C GLY A 80 -4.48 20.57 -3.37
N LYS A 81 -5.02 20.33 -2.17
CA LYS A 81 -5.22 21.39 -1.17
C LYS A 81 -3.90 22.00 -0.69
N SER A 82 -2.88 21.18 -0.44
CA SER A 82 -1.59 21.64 0.09
C SER A 82 -0.69 22.32 -0.94
N THR A 83 -0.81 21.95 -2.22
CA THR A 83 0.07 22.47 -3.29
C THR A 83 -0.61 23.48 -4.22
N GLY A 84 -1.95 23.54 -4.22
CA GLY A 84 -2.73 24.31 -5.19
C GLY A 84 -2.75 23.70 -6.60
N LYS A 85 -2.11 22.54 -6.80
CA LYS A 85 -1.98 21.88 -8.11
C LYS A 85 -3.19 21.02 -8.43
N THR A 86 -3.41 20.82 -9.72
CA THR A 86 -4.35 19.82 -10.21
C THR A 86 -3.74 18.42 -10.10
N VAL A 87 -4.47 17.50 -9.47
CA VAL A 87 -4.00 16.15 -9.14
C VAL A 87 -4.93 15.11 -9.73
N ALA A 88 -4.43 14.37 -10.73
CA ALA A 88 -5.11 13.18 -11.25
C ALA A 88 -4.69 11.94 -10.47
N TRP A 89 -5.58 10.97 -10.36
CA TRP A 89 -5.32 9.72 -9.65
C TRP A 89 -5.97 8.53 -10.37
N ARG A 90 -5.35 7.37 -10.20
CA ARG A 90 -5.86 6.07 -10.62
C ARG A 90 -5.60 5.02 -9.54
N ASN A 91 -6.61 4.23 -9.25
CA ASN A 91 -6.52 3.04 -8.41
C ASN A 91 -6.44 1.79 -9.30
N ALA A 92 -5.44 0.96 -9.07
CA ALA A 92 -5.23 -0.31 -9.75
C ALA A 92 -4.92 -1.39 -8.72
N GLY A 93 -5.97 -2.01 -8.17
CA GLY A 93 -5.86 -3.08 -7.19
C GLY A 93 -6.43 -4.40 -7.68
N ALA A 94 -5.85 -5.51 -7.22
CA ALA A 94 -6.40 -6.85 -7.43
C ALA A 94 -6.51 -7.60 -6.10
N ASN A 95 -7.70 -8.15 -5.85
CA ASN A 95 -7.97 -8.85 -4.60
C ASN A 95 -7.02 -10.02 -4.37
N SER A 96 -6.47 -10.10 -3.16
CA SER A 96 -5.54 -11.15 -2.73
C SER A 96 -4.22 -11.24 -3.52
N ALA A 97 -3.89 -10.23 -4.35
CA ALA A 97 -2.66 -10.24 -5.13
C ALA A 97 -1.42 -10.15 -4.23
N ILE A 98 -0.41 -10.95 -4.57
CA ILE A 98 0.96 -10.83 -4.04
C ILE A 98 1.82 -9.99 -4.98
N ALA A 99 2.98 -9.52 -4.52
CA ALA A 99 3.83 -8.60 -5.30
C ALA A 99 4.20 -9.13 -6.70
N ALA A 100 4.47 -10.43 -6.83
CA ALA A 100 4.77 -11.05 -8.13
C ALA A 100 3.58 -10.98 -9.11
N GLN A 101 2.35 -11.14 -8.61
CA GLN A 101 1.15 -11.10 -9.45
C GLN A 101 0.82 -9.66 -9.88
N VAL A 102 1.03 -8.68 -9.00
CA VAL A 102 0.92 -7.27 -9.38
C VAL A 102 1.88 -6.95 -10.53
N ARG A 103 3.13 -7.43 -10.44
CA ARG A 103 4.14 -7.28 -11.51
C ARG A 103 3.71 -7.93 -12.81
N ASP A 104 3.28 -9.18 -12.76
CA ASP A 104 3.08 -10.00 -13.98
C ASP A 104 1.73 -9.75 -14.66
N HIS A 105 0.70 -9.36 -13.90
CA HIS A 105 -0.67 -9.34 -14.38
C HIS A 105 -1.34 -7.97 -14.31
N MET A 106 -0.82 -7.02 -13.52
CA MET A 106 -1.44 -5.70 -13.39
C MET A 106 -0.63 -4.63 -14.09
N VAL A 107 0.64 -4.46 -13.71
CA VAL A 107 1.51 -3.42 -14.28
C VAL A 107 1.54 -3.44 -15.82
N PRO A 108 1.59 -4.59 -16.52
CA PRO A 108 1.57 -4.63 -17.98
C PRO A 108 0.34 -3.98 -18.61
N HIS A 109 -0.81 -4.05 -17.92
CA HIS A 109 -2.13 -3.65 -18.43
C HIS A 109 -2.56 -2.23 -18.01
N ILE A 110 -1.72 -1.47 -17.31
CA ILE A 110 -2.01 -0.06 -16.99
C ILE A 110 -1.57 0.81 -18.16
N GLU A 111 -2.52 1.24 -18.99
CA GLU A 111 -2.25 1.93 -20.27
C GLU A 111 -1.49 3.25 -20.08
N GLU A 112 -1.82 4.02 -19.04
CA GLU A 112 -1.24 5.33 -18.77
C GLU A 112 0.27 5.25 -18.49
N ARG A 113 1.03 6.16 -19.09
CA ARG A 113 2.51 6.17 -19.08
C ARG A 113 3.12 7.39 -18.42
N ASP A 114 2.31 8.23 -17.79
CA ASP A 114 2.71 9.57 -17.36
C ASP A 114 2.55 9.82 -15.85
N PHE A 115 2.34 8.78 -15.03
CA PHE A 115 2.31 8.93 -13.58
C PHE A 115 3.59 9.58 -13.05
N THR A 116 3.44 10.52 -12.11
CA THR A 116 4.56 11.17 -11.42
C THR A 116 4.79 10.56 -10.04
N HIS A 117 3.77 9.94 -9.45
CA HIS A 117 3.85 9.29 -8.14
C HIS A 117 3.20 7.91 -8.21
N VAL A 118 3.91 6.88 -7.77
CA VAL A 118 3.39 5.51 -7.68
C VAL A 118 3.38 5.10 -6.22
N ILE A 119 2.19 4.83 -5.68
CA ILE A 119 1.98 4.33 -4.33
C ILE A 119 1.72 2.83 -4.40
N LEU A 120 2.64 2.04 -3.84
CA LEU A 120 2.56 0.60 -3.81
C LEU A 120 1.99 0.11 -2.48
N ALA A 121 0.79 -0.48 -2.55
CA ALA A 121 0.10 -1.11 -1.42
C ALA A 121 0.07 -2.63 -1.60
N VAL A 122 1.19 -3.28 -1.29
CA VAL A 122 1.36 -4.75 -1.40
C VAL A 122 2.25 -5.27 -0.28
N GLY A 123 2.12 -6.56 0.05
CA GLY A 123 2.95 -7.24 1.04
C GLY A 123 2.12 -7.95 2.12
N THR A 124 0.92 -7.46 2.41
CA THR A 124 0.00 -8.10 3.37
C THR A 124 -0.35 -9.51 2.91
N ASN A 125 -0.68 -9.69 1.63
CA ASN A 125 -0.94 -11.02 1.07
C ASN A 125 0.33 -11.88 0.97
N ASP A 126 1.49 -11.28 0.70
CA ASP A 126 2.76 -12.02 0.70
C ASP A 126 3.07 -12.59 2.11
N ALA A 127 2.82 -11.80 3.16
CA ALA A 127 2.93 -12.26 4.55
C ALA A 127 1.88 -13.33 4.87
N LYS A 128 0.60 -13.04 4.60
CA LYS A 128 -0.56 -13.90 4.87
C LYS A 128 -0.49 -15.26 4.17
N ASN A 129 0.01 -15.28 2.92
CA ASN A 129 0.12 -16.48 2.10
C ASN A 129 1.46 -17.21 2.31
N PHE A 130 2.24 -16.84 3.33
CA PHE A 130 3.53 -17.47 3.65
C PHE A 130 4.53 -17.47 2.48
N VAL A 131 4.49 -16.44 1.62
CA VAL A 131 5.47 -16.27 0.53
C VAL A 131 6.87 -16.26 1.13
N THR A 132 7.76 -17.11 0.63
CA THR A 132 9.10 -17.25 1.18
C THR A 132 9.90 -15.95 1.01
N ARG A 133 10.89 -15.72 1.88
CA ARG A 133 11.81 -14.57 1.77
C ARG A 133 12.39 -14.43 0.36
N SER A 134 12.83 -15.55 -0.22
CA SER A 134 13.37 -15.62 -1.58
C SER A 134 12.33 -15.24 -2.64
N ALA A 135 11.14 -15.83 -2.57
CA ALA A 135 10.06 -15.56 -3.51
C ALA A 135 9.59 -14.10 -3.43
N PHE A 136 9.45 -13.54 -2.22
CA PHE A 136 9.12 -12.13 -2.05
C PHE A 136 10.21 -11.23 -2.61
N LYS A 137 11.50 -11.52 -2.31
CA LYS A 137 12.63 -10.75 -2.86
C LYS A 137 12.60 -10.70 -4.39
N LYS A 138 12.34 -11.84 -5.04
CA LYS A 138 12.22 -11.93 -6.51
C LYS A 138 10.96 -11.21 -7.02
N GLY A 139 9.83 -11.42 -6.37
CA GLY A 139 8.52 -10.86 -6.73
C GLY A 139 8.50 -9.34 -6.61
N PHE A 140 8.65 -8.85 -5.39
CA PHE A 140 8.65 -7.43 -5.05
C PHE A 140 9.81 -6.68 -5.71
N GLY A 141 11.01 -7.27 -5.70
CA GLY A 141 12.13 -6.67 -6.40
C GLY A 141 11.87 -6.53 -7.90
N GLY A 142 11.32 -7.57 -8.54
CA GLY A 142 10.94 -7.49 -9.95
C GLY A 142 9.81 -6.49 -10.20
N LEU A 143 8.91 -6.32 -9.24
CA LEU A 143 7.86 -5.30 -9.31
C LEU A 143 8.47 -3.90 -9.33
N LEU A 144 9.40 -3.58 -8.42
CA LEU A 144 10.09 -2.27 -8.42
C LEU A 144 10.78 -1.98 -9.76
N TYR A 145 11.47 -2.97 -10.35
CA TYR A 145 12.07 -2.81 -11.68
C TYR A 145 11.02 -2.59 -12.77
N ALA A 146 9.90 -3.31 -12.75
CA ALA A 146 8.84 -3.14 -13.72
C ALA A 146 8.18 -1.75 -13.61
N LEU A 147 7.98 -1.25 -12.38
CA LEU A 147 7.47 0.11 -12.15
C LEU A 147 8.44 1.16 -12.69
N HIS A 148 9.73 1.07 -12.35
CA HIS A 148 10.74 2.02 -12.83
C HIS A 148 10.92 1.95 -14.36
N ALA A 149 10.94 0.77 -14.95
CA ALA A 149 11.02 0.63 -16.41
C ALA A 149 9.79 1.20 -17.13
N ARG A 150 8.61 1.17 -16.49
CA ARG A 150 7.36 1.68 -17.07
C ARG A 150 7.19 3.18 -16.86
N TRP A 151 7.64 3.69 -15.72
CA TRP A 151 7.53 5.10 -15.29
C TRP A 151 8.87 5.56 -14.70
N PRO A 152 9.89 5.81 -15.53
CA PRO A 152 11.27 6.07 -15.06
C PRO A 152 11.40 7.34 -14.23
N GLU A 153 10.58 8.35 -14.51
CA GLU A 153 10.59 9.64 -13.81
C GLU A 153 9.65 9.68 -12.59
N ALA A 154 8.92 8.60 -12.31
CA ALA A 154 7.96 8.59 -11.20
C ALA A 154 8.65 8.31 -9.87
N SER A 155 8.29 9.07 -8.85
CA SER A 155 8.63 8.74 -7.46
C SER A 155 7.80 7.53 -7.01
N VAL A 156 8.47 6.44 -6.64
CA VAL A 156 7.83 5.20 -6.20
C VAL A 156 7.89 5.11 -4.68
N TYR A 157 6.73 5.05 -4.04
CA TYR A 157 6.58 4.89 -2.60
C TYR A 157 5.99 3.53 -2.28
N TRP A 158 6.52 2.83 -1.29
CA TRP A 158 5.94 1.58 -0.82
C TRP A 158 5.46 1.72 0.61
N SER A 159 4.18 1.39 0.84
CA SER A 159 3.63 1.29 2.18
C SER A 159 3.93 -0.10 2.77
N PRO A 160 4.71 -0.19 3.86
CA PRO A 160 4.99 -1.47 4.50
C PRO A 160 3.71 -2.12 5.05
N VAL A 161 3.81 -3.41 5.36
CA VAL A 161 2.75 -4.15 6.03
C VAL A 161 2.55 -3.59 7.43
N VAL A 162 1.30 -3.28 7.79
CA VAL A 162 0.93 -2.74 9.10
C VAL A 162 1.21 -3.74 10.23
N ALA A 163 1.22 -3.24 11.46
CA ALA A 163 1.36 -4.08 12.65
C ALA A 163 0.15 -5.01 12.79
N MET A 164 0.37 -6.31 12.58
CA MET A 164 -0.68 -7.33 12.61
C MET A 164 -1.36 -7.49 13.97
N ALA A 165 -0.71 -7.05 15.05
CA ALA A 165 -1.28 -7.02 16.38
C ALA A 165 -2.46 -6.04 16.51
N ASP A 166 -2.48 -5.00 15.67
CA ASP A 166 -3.46 -3.92 15.72
C ASP A 166 -4.64 -4.16 14.75
N VAL A 167 -4.67 -5.29 14.04
CA VAL A 167 -5.74 -5.66 13.11
C VAL A 167 -6.87 -6.37 13.87
N PRO A 168 -8.07 -5.76 14.00
CA PRO A 168 -9.14 -6.28 14.87
C PRO A 168 -9.63 -7.70 14.53
N ALA A 169 -9.63 -8.06 13.25
CA ALA A 169 -10.08 -9.38 12.79
C ALA A 169 -9.14 -10.53 13.16
N LEU A 170 -7.93 -10.24 13.62
CA LEU A 170 -6.92 -11.26 13.88
C LEU A 170 -6.93 -11.69 15.36
N PRO A 171 -7.20 -12.97 15.67
CA PRO A 171 -6.97 -13.50 17.01
C PRO A 171 -5.49 -13.33 17.40
N PRO A 172 -5.15 -13.09 18.68
CA PRO A 172 -3.78 -12.80 19.10
C PRO A 172 -2.73 -13.80 18.61
N SER A 173 -3.06 -15.09 18.61
CA SER A 173 -2.19 -16.15 18.07
C SER A 173 -1.91 -16.01 16.57
N LEU A 174 -2.93 -15.67 15.77
CA LEU A 174 -2.76 -15.46 14.33
C LEU A 174 -2.04 -14.14 14.06
N ALA A 175 -2.39 -13.08 14.78
CA ALA A 175 -1.73 -11.78 14.73
C ALA A 175 -0.22 -11.91 15.01
N TYR A 176 0.16 -12.69 16.03
CA TYR A 176 1.56 -12.98 16.34
C TYR A 176 2.27 -13.65 15.17
N ILE A 177 1.70 -14.75 14.63
CA ILE A 177 2.33 -15.51 13.53
C ILE A 177 2.47 -14.63 12.28
N LEU A 178 1.41 -13.89 11.91
CA LEU A 178 1.45 -12.98 10.77
C LEU A 178 2.38 -11.79 11.02
N GLY A 179 2.53 -11.35 12.27
CA GLY A 179 3.52 -10.34 12.67
C GLY A 179 4.96 -10.80 12.39
N LEU A 180 5.29 -12.06 12.65
CA LEU A 180 6.58 -12.64 12.27
C LEU A 180 6.81 -12.59 10.75
N ARG A 181 5.76 -12.88 9.98
CA ARG A 181 5.81 -12.82 8.51
C ARG A 181 5.95 -11.38 8.02
N ALA A 182 5.16 -10.46 8.55
CA ALA A 182 5.21 -9.04 8.25
C ALA A 182 6.61 -8.46 8.54
N GLN A 183 7.26 -8.88 9.63
CA GLN A 183 8.63 -8.47 9.94
C GLN A 183 9.62 -8.86 8.82
N ILE A 184 9.50 -10.05 8.25
CA ILE A 184 10.36 -10.52 7.16
C ILE A 184 10.09 -9.72 5.88
N ILE A 185 8.81 -9.53 5.54
CA ILE A 185 8.37 -8.78 4.36
C ILE A 185 8.82 -7.32 4.46
N ASN A 186 8.59 -6.66 5.59
CA ASN A 186 8.99 -5.28 5.86
C ASN A 186 10.50 -5.12 5.75
N ALA A 187 11.28 -5.98 6.40
CA ALA A 187 12.74 -5.91 6.34
C ALA A 187 13.27 -6.05 4.90
N ILE A 188 12.76 -7.01 4.12
CA ILE A 188 13.19 -7.20 2.73
C ILE A 188 12.70 -6.09 1.81
N GLY A 189 11.45 -5.66 1.95
CA GLY A 189 10.88 -4.60 1.12
C GLY A 189 11.61 -3.29 1.34
N THR A 190 11.88 -2.91 2.60
CA THR A 190 12.66 -1.70 2.91
C THR A 190 14.06 -1.75 2.33
N GLN A 191 14.74 -2.90 2.43
CA GLN A 191 16.04 -3.10 1.80
C GLN A 191 15.95 -2.91 0.28
N LEU A 192 14.99 -3.56 -0.39
CA LEU A 192 14.86 -3.50 -1.85
C LEU A 192 14.44 -2.13 -2.37
N CYS A 193 13.60 -1.38 -1.65
CA CYS A 193 13.25 -0.02 -2.02
C CYS A 193 14.50 0.86 -2.09
N ARG A 194 15.35 0.82 -1.04
CA ARG A 194 16.61 1.56 -0.99
C ARG A 194 17.60 1.15 -2.08
N GLU A 195 17.65 -0.15 -2.42
CA GLU A 195 18.51 -0.67 -3.48
C GLU A 195 18.03 -0.34 -4.91
N ARG A 196 16.75 0.03 -5.09
CA ARG A 196 16.09 0.12 -6.41
C ARG A 196 15.27 1.41 -6.58
N THR A 197 15.81 2.51 -6.06
CA THR A 197 15.29 3.88 -6.27
C THR A 197 13.80 4.04 -5.96
N ALA A 198 13.33 3.38 -4.90
CA ALA A 198 12.00 3.58 -4.34
C ALA A 198 12.11 3.98 -2.86
N THR A 199 11.12 4.71 -2.36
CA THR A 199 11.07 5.19 -0.98
C THR A 199 10.19 4.25 -0.15
N PRO A 200 10.75 3.50 0.82
CA PRO A 200 9.92 2.81 1.79
C PRO A 200 9.34 3.85 2.75
N LEU A 201 8.02 3.89 2.88
CA LEU A 201 7.36 4.75 3.86
C LEU A 201 7.58 4.21 5.27
N ASP A 202 7.41 5.06 6.27
CA ASP A 202 7.31 4.61 7.65
C ASP A 202 6.06 3.72 7.82
N PRO A 203 6.07 2.78 8.79
CA PRO A 203 4.87 2.00 9.10
C PRO A 203 3.70 2.93 9.43
N LEU A 204 2.56 2.72 8.77
CA LEU A 204 1.33 3.45 9.06
C LEU A 204 0.93 3.21 10.53
N PRO A 205 0.85 4.27 11.36
CA PRO A 205 0.31 4.15 12.70
C PRO A 205 -1.17 3.80 12.64
N ILE A 206 -1.57 2.73 13.30
CA ILE A 206 -2.98 2.38 13.47
C ILE A 206 -3.48 3.07 14.75
N GLU A 207 -4.32 4.09 14.59
CA GLU A 207 -4.81 4.89 15.71
C GLU A 207 -5.87 4.15 16.55
N GLY A 208 -6.67 3.30 15.91
CA GLY A 208 -7.70 2.52 16.57
C GLY A 208 -8.52 1.64 15.61
N ALA A 209 -9.46 0.89 16.18
CA ALA A 209 -10.30 -0.06 15.44
C ALA A 209 -11.29 0.64 14.48
N GLU A 210 -11.61 1.90 14.74
CA GLU A 210 -12.47 2.77 13.94
C GLU A 210 -11.92 3.06 12.54
N GLY A 211 -10.63 2.85 12.30
CA GLY A 211 -10.02 2.93 10.96
C GLY A 211 -10.32 1.70 10.08
N PHE A 212 -10.93 0.65 10.64
CA PHE A 212 -11.20 -0.60 9.92
C PHE A 212 -12.66 -0.69 9.45
N ALA A 213 -12.86 -1.39 8.34
CA ALA A 213 -14.17 -1.74 7.83
C ALA A 213 -14.86 -2.80 8.71
N ILE A 214 -16.11 -3.13 8.39
CA ILE A 214 -16.91 -4.11 9.13
C ILE A 214 -16.30 -5.51 9.18
N ASP A 215 -15.32 -5.78 8.32
CA ASP A 215 -14.58 -7.04 8.29
C ASP A 215 -13.41 -7.08 9.29
N GLY A 216 -13.11 -5.95 9.95
CA GLY A 216 -12.04 -5.80 10.92
C GLY A 216 -10.63 -5.98 10.34
N PHE A 217 -10.49 -5.96 9.01
CA PHE A 217 -9.23 -6.25 8.33
C PHE A 217 -8.84 -5.14 7.34
N HIS A 218 -9.76 -4.73 6.47
CA HIS A 218 -9.49 -3.66 5.51
C HIS A 218 -9.71 -2.29 6.14
N ALA A 219 -9.01 -1.27 5.63
CA ALA A 219 -9.29 0.11 5.99
C ALA A 219 -10.69 0.53 5.52
N ASN A 220 -11.39 1.31 6.32
CA ASN A 220 -12.58 2.03 5.88
C ASN A 220 -12.20 3.43 5.36
N ALA A 221 -13.20 4.28 5.10
CA ALA A 221 -12.98 5.66 4.68
C ALA A 221 -12.05 6.47 5.62
N LEU A 222 -12.19 6.30 6.93
CA LEU A 222 -11.35 6.95 7.93
C LEU A 222 -9.92 6.38 7.90
N GLY A 223 -9.76 5.05 7.85
CA GLY A 223 -8.46 4.42 7.71
C GLY A 223 -7.71 4.85 6.44
N TYR A 224 -8.42 4.93 5.31
CA TYR A 224 -7.84 5.46 4.06
C TYR A 224 -7.49 6.95 4.16
N ARG A 225 -8.24 7.76 4.94
CA ARG A 225 -7.90 9.17 5.21
C ARG A 225 -6.57 9.26 5.95
N HIS A 226 -6.42 8.55 7.07
CA HIS A 226 -5.19 8.55 7.86
C HIS A 226 -4.00 8.04 7.06
N TRP A 227 -4.21 7.02 6.22
CA TRP A 227 -3.18 6.52 5.33
C TRP A 227 -2.77 7.56 4.28
N ALA A 228 -3.75 8.24 3.67
CA ALA A 228 -3.47 9.31 2.72
C ALA A 228 -2.72 10.48 3.37
N GLU A 229 -3.10 10.89 4.59
CA GLU A 229 -2.41 11.93 5.36
C GLU A 229 -0.97 11.53 5.69
N HIS A 230 -0.75 10.28 6.10
CA HIS A 230 0.58 9.74 6.36
C HIS A 230 1.49 9.83 5.12
N ILE A 231 0.99 9.41 3.96
CA ILE A 231 1.74 9.48 2.69
C ILE A 231 1.96 10.94 2.27
N ALA A 232 0.93 11.78 2.34
CA ALA A 232 1.01 13.17 1.91
C ALA A 232 2.08 13.95 2.68
N ARG A 233 2.21 13.72 3.99
CA ARG A 233 3.29 14.34 4.79
C ARG A 233 4.68 14.04 4.25
N ILE A 234 4.90 12.82 3.78
CA ILE A 234 6.19 12.38 3.23
C ILE A 234 6.44 13.02 1.86
N ILE A 235 5.45 12.96 0.95
CA ILE A 235 5.55 13.56 -0.39
C ILE A 235 5.79 15.07 -0.31
N LEU A 236 5.07 15.77 0.57
CA LEU A 236 5.18 17.22 0.75
C LEU A 236 6.52 17.63 1.38
N ALA A 237 7.15 16.76 2.18
CA ALA A 237 8.47 17.03 2.75
C ALA A 237 9.61 16.86 1.73
N GLU A 238 9.42 16.02 0.71
CA GLU A 238 10.41 15.79 -0.36
C GLU A 238 10.42 16.91 -1.42
N THR A 239 9.33 17.66 -1.54
CA THR A 239 9.27 18.82 -2.46
C THR A 239 9.93 20.01 -1.76
N PRO A 240 11.10 20.51 -2.23
CA PRO A 240 11.67 21.72 -1.64
C PRO A 240 10.66 22.86 -1.74
N ALA A 241 10.51 23.66 -0.69
CA ALA A 241 9.84 24.95 -0.81
C ALA A 241 10.44 25.70 -2.00
N PRO A 242 9.64 26.38 -2.85
CA PRO A 242 10.17 27.14 -3.96
C PRO A 242 11.25 28.07 -3.42
N SER A 243 12.47 27.96 -3.97
CA SER A 243 13.57 28.83 -3.59
C SER A 243 13.12 30.27 -3.76
N SER A 244 13.03 31.00 -2.66
CA SER A 244 12.84 32.44 -2.68
C SER A 244 14.10 33.10 -3.23
N SER A 245 14.32 32.98 -4.54
CA SER A 245 15.36 33.69 -5.28
C SER A 245 14.66 34.73 -6.14
N GLN A 246 14.51 35.94 -5.58
CA GLN A 246 14.82 37.23 -6.21
C GLN A 246 14.08 38.36 -5.47
N LYS A 247 14.79 39.02 -4.56
CA LYS A 247 14.76 40.49 -4.49
C LYS A 247 16.19 40.98 -4.59
N SER A 248 16.61 41.19 -5.82
CA SER A 248 17.67 42.12 -6.17
C SER A 248 16.98 43.31 -6.83
N GLU A 249 16.75 44.35 -6.04
CA GLU A 249 16.90 45.78 -6.40
C GLU A 249 16.83 46.60 -5.11
#